data_AF-A0A6C0EVE8-F1
#
_entry.id   AF-A0A6C0EVE8-F1
#
_cell.length_a   1.000
_cell.length_b   1.000
_cell.length_c   1.000
_cell.angle_alpha   90.00
_cell.angle_beta   90.00
_cell.angle_gamma   90.00
#
_symmetry.space_group_name_H-M   'P 1'
#
loop_
_entity.id
_entity.type
_entity.pdbx_description
1 polymer ?
#
loop_
_entity_poly.entity_id
_entity_poly.type
_entity_poly.pdbx_seq_one_letter_code
_entity_poly.pdbx_strand_id
1 'polypeptide(L)'
;MNSIDHLTFMPVNGCKLKNGEKYLIVCWAIISSGIYIGYNGNILWSNYTVIKTGYNKSLNWNVSFYKLIPTKEKIQQSMELRAINIILQNIIGDKTFNY
;
A
#
# COMPACT_ATOMS: atom_id res chain seq x y z
N MET A 1 -14.08 4.06 -23.24
CA MET A 1 -13.20 2.98 -22.72
C MET A 1 -12.87 3.31 -21.28
N ASN A 2 -13.43 2.56 -20.34
CA ASN A 2 -13.37 2.86 -18.90
C ASN A 2 -12.03 2.41 -18.33
N SER A 3 -11.20 3.35 -17.87
CA SER A 3 -9.81 3.11 -17.43
C SER A 3 -9.66 2.47 -16.04
N ILE A 4 -10.57 1.58 -15.65
CA ILE A 4 -10.60 0.97 -14.31
C ILE A 4 -9.88 -0.39 -14.29
N ASP A 5 -9.70 -1.04 -15.44
CA ASP A 5 -9.15 -2.41 -15.57
C ASP A 5 -7.62 -2.52 -15.32
N HIS A 6 -6.96 -1.44 -14.89
CA HIS A 6 -5.51 -1.37 -14.69
C HIS A 6 -5.11 -0.93 -13.28
N LEU A 7 -5.99 -1.07 -12.30
CA LEU A 7 -5.71 -0.65 -10.92
C LEU A 7 -5.85 -1.85 -9.99
N THR A 8 -4.80 -2.13 -9.23
CA THR A 8 -4.82 -3.20 -8.22
C THR A 8 -4.74 -2.58 -6.83
N PHE A 9 -5.58 -3.04 -5.91
CA PHE A 9 -5.49 -2.68 -4.50
C PHE A 9 -4.46 -3.58 -3.82
N MET A 10 -3.36 -3.00 -3.35
CA MET A 10 -2.34 -3.73 -2.58
C MET A 10 -2.46 -3.36 -1.10
N PRO A 11 -2.59 -4.34 -0.20
CA PRO A 11 -2.68 -4.08 1.23
C PRO A 11 -1.37 -3.46 1.73
N VAL A 12 -1.49 -2.48 2.63
CA VAL A 12 -0.36 -1.77 3.24
C VAL A 12 -0.43 -2.00 4.74
N ASN A 13 0.67 -2.50 5.30
CA ASN A 13 0.82 -2.61 6.75
C ASN A 13 0.84 -1.20 7.36
N GLY A 14 0.17 -1.00 8.50
CA GLY A 14 0.13 0.29 9.21
C GLY A 14 1.51 0.93 9.44
N CYS A 15 2.55 0.12 9.68
CA CYS A 15 3.92 0.61 9.87
C CYS A 15 4.58 1.14 8.59
N LYS A 16 4.00 0.88 7.42
CA LYS A 16 4.51 1.31 6.10
C LYS A 16 3.72 2.47 5.49
N LEU A 17 2.77 3.05 6.24
CA LEU A 17 1.99 4.20 5.79
C LEU A 17 2.88 5.45 5.74
N LYS A 18 2.77 6.19 4.65
CA LYS A 18 3.55 7.43 4.42
C LYS A 18 2.65 8.65 4.58
N ASN A 19 3.09 9.59 5.41
CA ASN A 19 2.37 10.85 5.61
C ASN A 19 2.22 11.58 4.26
N GLY A 20 1.02 12.08 3.98
CA GLY A 20 0.66 12.74 2.73
C GLY A 20 0.21 11.81 1.60
N GLU A 21 0.34 10.49 1.73
CA GLU A 21 -0.13 9.56 0.69
C GLU A 21 -1.64 9.25 0.81
N LYS A 22 -2.27 9.04 -0.34
CA LYS A 22 -3.68 8.64 -0.44
C LYS A 22 -3.82 7.12 -0.36
N TYR A 23 -4.73 6.67 0.50
CA TYR A 23 -5.05 5.25 0.67
C TYR A 23 -6.56 5.01 0.57
N LEU A 24 -6.91 3.80 0.12
CA LEU A 24 -8.23 3.24 0.39
C LEU A 24 -8.20 2.67 1.81
N ILE A 25 -9.23 2.97 2.58
CA ILE A 25 -9.35 2.66 3.99
C ILE A 25 -10.62 1.82 4.14
N VAL A 26 -10.43 0.58 4.58
CA VAL A 26 -11.52 -0.37 4.82
C VAL A 26 -11.62 -0.60 6.32
N CYS A 27 -12.75 -0.24 6.89
CA CYS A 27 -13.04 -0.45 8.31
C CYS A 27 -14.40 -1.14 8.39
N TRP A 28 -14.39 -2.41 8.82
CA TRP A 28 -15.60 -3.25 8.81
C TRP A 28 -16.22 -3.28 7.40
N ALA A 29 -17.42 -2.73 7.23
CA ALA A 29 -18.13 -2.65 5.95
C ALA A 29 -18.00 -1.27 5.27
N ILE A 30 -17.24 -0.34 5.85
CA ILE A 30 -17.10 1.03 5.34
C ILE A 30 -15.83 1.12 4.52
N ILE A 31 -16.00 1.43 3.23
CA ILE A 31 -14.90 1.72 2.30
C ILE A 31 -14.84 3.23 2.11
N SER A 32 -13.67 3.80 2.36
CA SER A 32 -13.44 5.23 2.21
C SER A 32 -12.06 5.49 1.60
N SER A 33 -11.84 6.69 1.06
CA SER A 33 -10.53 7.10 0.55
C SER A 33 -10.04 8.31 1.31
N GLY A 34 -8.80 8.29 1.80
CA GLY A 34 -8.25 9.36 2.63
C GLY A 34 -6.78 9.60 2.42
N ILE A 35 -6.28 10.71 2.96
CA ILE A 35 -4.84 10.98 3.05
C ILE A 35 -4.39 10.57 4.45
N TYR A 36 -3.32 9.80 4.52
CA TYR A 36 -2.70 9.47 5.79
C TYR A 36 -1.91 10.68 6.30
N ILE A 37 -2.24 11.19 7.50
CA ILE A 37 -1.61 12.39 8.07
C ILE A 37 -0.58 12.04 9.18
N GLY A 38 -0.44 10.75 9.49
CA GLY A 38 0.48 10.28 10.51
C GLY A 38 -0.22 9.68 11.72
N TYR A 39 0.59 9.27 12.69
CA TYR A 39 0.18 8.61 13.93
C TYR A 39 0.54 9.50 15.11
N ASN A 40 -0.41 9.70 16.03
CA ASN A 40 -0.22 10.55 17.20
C ASN A 40 -0.82 9.85 18.44
N GLY A 41 -0.14 8.81 18.96
CA GLY A 41 -0.41 8.23 20.30
C GLY A 41 -0.53 6.70 20.42
N ASN A 42 0.03 6.16 21.52
CA ASN A 42 0.12 4.77 22.00
C ASN A 42 -0.82 3.73 21.40
N ILE A 43 -0.32 2.97 20.41
CA ILE A 43 -0.64 1.62 19.87
C ILE A 43 -2.12 1.32 19.53
N LEU A 44 -3.07 2.09 20.06
CA LEU A 44 -4.48 1.77 20.15
C LEU A 44 -5.38 2.69 19.30
N TRP A 45 -4.87 3.81 18.77
CA TRP A 45 -5.69 4.84 18.12
C TRP A 45 -4.95 5.43 16.93
N SER A 46 -5.58 5.42 15.75
CA SER A 46 -4.99 6.09 14.58
C SER A 46 -5.98 7.07 13.96
N ASN A 47 -5.53 8.32 13.85
CA ASN A 47 -6.32 9.44 13.34
C ASN A 47 -6.09 9.54 11.84
N TYR A 48 -7.13 9.33 11.05
CA TYR A 48 -7.06 9.38 9.59
C TYR A 48 -7.95 10.50 9.07
N THR A 49 -7.43 11.30 8.14
CA THR A 49 -8.24 12.33 7.50
C THR A 49 -8.74 11.79 6.16
N VAL A 50 -10.00 11.40 6.14
CA VAL A 50 -10.67 10.91 4.94
C VAL A 50 -11.13 12.12 4.13
N ILE A 51 -10.40 12.42 3.05
CA ILE A 51 -10.78 13.47 2.09
C ILE A 51 -11.91 12.94 1.21
N LYS A 52 -13.08 12.82 1.83
CA LYS A 52 -14.39 12.83 1.18
C LYS A 52 -15.35 13.79 1.88
N THR A 53 -15.02 14.22 3.10
CA THR A 53 -15.94 14.96 3.98
C THR A 53 -15.29 16.09 4.79
N GLY A 54 -14.00 16.38 4.61
CA GLY A 54 -13.36 17.56 5.23
C GLY A 54 -13.20 17.51 6.75
N TYR A 55 -13.39 16.36 7.40
CA TYR A 55 -13.22 16.20 8.84
C TYR A 55 -12.19 15.11 9.18
N ASN A 56 -11.51 15.30 10.32
CA ASN A 56 -10.60 14.30 10.89
C ASN A 56 -11.43 13.19 11.55
N LYS A 57 -11.23 11.93 11.14
CA LYS A 57 -11.91 10.78 11.75
C LYS A 57 -10.87 9.89 12.43
N SER A 58 -11.00 9.73 13.75
CA SER A 58 -10.27 8.67 14.44
C SER A 58 -10.89 7.33 14.06
N LEU A 59 -10.10 6.40 13.55
CA LEU A 59 -10.55 5.04 13.29
C LEU A 59 -9.86 4.10 14.28
N ASN A 60 -10.68 3.27 14.95
CA ASN A 60 -10.23 2.33 15.95
C ASN A 60 -9.91 0.95 15.33
N TRP A 61 -9.40 0.04 16.14
CA TRP A 61 -8.83 -1.26 15.73
C TRP A 61 -9.71 -2.03 14.73
N ASN A 62 -9.07 -2.57 13.70
CA ASN A 62 -9.63 -3.19 12.47
C ASN A 62 -9.81 -2.24 11.27
N VAL A 63 -8.75 -1.49 10.95
CA VAL A 63 -8.65 -0.75 9.69
C VAL A 63 -7.59 -1.38 8.80
N SER A 64 -7.98 -1.71 7.57
CA SER A 64 -7.07 -2.14 6.51
C SER A 64 -6.82 -1.00 5.55
N PHE A 65 -5.55 -0.79 5.20
CA PHE A 65 -5.12 0.22 4.23
C PHE A 65 -4.76 -0.47 2.92
N TYR A 66 -5.17 0.13 1.81
CA TYR A 66 -4.77 -0.33 0.49
C TYR A 66 -4.23 0.84 -0.32
N LYS A 67 -3.10 0.63 -0.97
CA LYS A 67 -2.58 1.54 -1.99
C LYS A 67 -3.16 1.13 -3.33
N LEU A 68 -3.59 2.12 -4.10
CA LEU A 68 -3.97 1.92 -5.48
C LEU A 68 -2.68 1.90 -6.29
N ILE A 69 -2.33 0.75 -6.85
CA ILE A 69 -1.12 0.60 -7.67
C ILE A 69 -1.56 0.36 -9.12
N PRO A 70 -1.11 1.20 -10.06
CA PRO A 70 -1.29 0.94 -11.48
C PRO A 70 -0.67 -0.41 -11.87
N THR A 71 -1.37 -1.19 -12.69
CA THR A 71 -0.90 -2.50 -13.18
C THR A 71 0.47 -2.40 -13.83
N LYS A 72 0.75 -1.29 -14.52
CA LYS A 72 2.08 -1.01 -15.09
C LYS A 72 3.19 -1.00 -14.04
N GLU A 73 2.97 -0.33 -12.91
CA GLU A 73 3.95 -0.23 -11.82
C GLU A 73 4.17 -1.59 -11.15
N LYS A 74 3.09 -2.38 -10.98
CA LYS A 74 3.18 -3.75 -10.47
C LYS A 74 4.02 -4.66 -11.40
N ILE A 75 3.79 -4.57 -12.71
CA ILE A 75 4.59 -5.31 -13.70
C ILE A 75 6.05 -4.86 -13.63
N GLN A 76 6.30 -3.56 -13.57
CA GLN A 76 7.65 -3.02 -13.48
C GLN A 76 8.39 -3.52 -12.22
N GLN A 77 7.77 -3.45 -11.05
CA GLN A 77 8.35 -3.97 -9.79
C GLN A 77 8.67 -5.47 -9.89
N SER A 78 7.79 -6.26 -10.51
CA SER A 78 8.04 -7.68 -10.74
C SER A 78 9.19 -7.93 -11.71
N MET A 79 9.37 -7.08 -12.72
CA MET A 79 10.48 -7.17 -13.66
C MET A 79 11.80 -6.79 -12.99
N GLU A 80 11.81 -5.73 -12.19
CA GLU A 80 12.98 -5.30 -11.41
C GLU A 80 13.44 -6.40 -10.45
N LEU A 81 12.50 -7.04 -9.73
CA LEU A 81 12.82 -8.14 -8.81
C LEU A 81 13.40 -9.35 -9.53
N ARG A 82 12.85 -9.71 -10.72
CA ARG A 82 13.42 -10.77 -11.56
C ARG A 82 14.82 -10.44 -12.05
N ALA A 83 15.05 -9.18 -12.47
CA ALA A 83 16.37 -8.74 -12.91
C ALA A 83 17.41 -8.83 -11.78
N ILE A 84 17.04 -8.41 -10.57
CA ILE A 84 17.89 -8.53 -9.37
C ILE A 84 18.21 -10.00 -9.08
N ASN A 85 17.22 -10.89 -9.09
CA ASN A 85 17.45 -12.32 -8.87
C ASN A 85 18.43 -12.92 -9.89
N ILE A 86 18.30 -12.58 -11.18
CA ILE A 86 19.23 -13.05 -12.22
C ILE A 86 20.66 -12.55 -11.94
N ILE A 87 20.81 -11.29 -11.55
CA ILE A 87 22.12 -10.72 -11.21
C ILE A 87 22.72 -11.46 -10.00
N LEU A 88 21.95 -11.70 -8.95
CA LEU A 88 22.42 -12.39 -7.75
C LEU A 88 22.79 -13.85 -8.03
N GLN A 89 21.99 -14.57 -8.81
CA GLN A 89 22.31 -15.94 -9.25
C GLN A 89 23.65 -15.99 -10.02
N ASN A 90 23.91 -15.01 -10.88
CA ASN A 90 25.17 -14.93 -11.63
C ASN A 90 26.37 -14.61 -10.74
N ILE A 91 26.21 -13.75 -9.72
CA ILE A 91 27.28 -13.40 -8.78
C ILE A 91 27.61 -14.58 -7.87
N ILE A 92 26.59 -15.26 -7.32
CA ILE A 92 26.75 -16.39 -6.40
C ILE A 92 27.21 -17.65 -7.17
N GLY A 93 26.87 -17.75 -8.46
CA GLY A 93 27.12 -18.95 -9.27
C GLY A 93 26.10 -20.07 -9.04
N ASP A 94 25.05 -19.81 -8.27
CA ASP A 94 23.96 -20.75 -8.00
C ASP A 94 22.67 -20.28 -8.68
N LYS A 95 22.21 -21.02 -9.70
CA LYS A 95 20.98 -20.73 -10.45
C LYS A 95 19.70 -21.04 -9.67
N THR A 96 19.82 -21.72 -8.54
CA THR A 96 18.68 -22.05 -7.67
C THR A 96 18.47 -21.03 -6.55
N PHE A 97 19.38 -20.06 -6.40
CA PHE A 97 19.27 -18.98 -5.43
C PHE A 97 18.03 -18.10 -5.70
N ASN A 98 17.29 -17.75 -4.63
CA ASN A 98 16.09 -16.92 -4.69
C ASN A 98 16.04 -15.96 -3.48
N TYR A 99 15.74 -14.68 -3.75
CA TYR A 99 15.67 -13.59 -2.78
C TYR A 99 14.22 -13.10 -2.60
#